data_AF-A0A937VW37-F1
#
_entry.id   AF-A0A937VW37-F1
#
_cell.length_a   1.000
_cell.length_b   1.000
_cell.length_c   1.000
_cell.angle_alpha   90.00
_cell.angle_beta   90.00
_cell.angle_gamma   90.00
#
_symmetry.space_group_name_H-M   'P 1'
#
loop_
_entity.id
_entity.type
_entity.pdbx_description
1 polymer ?
#
loop_
_entity_poly.entity_id
_entity_poly.type
_entity_poly.pdbx_seq_one_letter_code
_entity_poly.pdbx_strand_id
1 'polypeptide(L)'
;MSTKWQILLSIILSSKLLSNETLCYQSVTEKNAIDTEWKIESVSTGFNIEGISSNKSTSSLKTDKDFFLENFIQKDPAKGYDIEAKRTGSTLTISAKDKKGQRTKTYDIGSTPWVQEFTFGFKDFLNSKKNEYKFEILHPKNLEIHDMIATKESLEDVTIDGKEYNTQKLKITLQGFKKRFWKAEVWYDTTTKNLIRYKANEGPGTPITELIFIEKK
;
A
#
# COMPACT_ATOMS: atom_id res chain seq x y z
N MET A 1 43.95 50.49 -17.41
CA MET A 1 43.44 49.41 -18.28
C MET A 1 42.86 48.33 -17.37
N SER A 2 41.54 48.19 -17.33
CA SER A 2 40.84 47.27 -16.41
C SER A 2 40.64 45.90 -17.05
N THR A 3 40.97 44.85 -16.31
CA THR A 3 40.74 43.47 -16.73
C THR A 3 39.47 42.97 -16.05
N LYS A 4 38.40 42.81 -16.83
CA LYS A 4 37.14 42.20 -16.37
C LYS A 4 37.36 40.70 -16.15
N TRP A 5 37.11 40.22 -14.93
CA TRP A 5 36.87 38.81 -14.65
C TRP A 5 35.39 38.50 -14.87
N GLN A 6 35.07 37.60 -15.78
CA GLN A 6 33.75 36.97 -15.86
C GLN A 6 33.81 35.63 -15.14
N ILE A 7 33.06 35.52 -14.04
CA ILE A 7 32.80 34.25 -13.37
C ILE A 7 31.61 33.61 -14.09
N LEU A 8 31.85 32.50 -14.79
CA LEU A 8 30.81 31.65 -15.35
C LEU A 8 30.30 30.72 -14.24
N LEU A 9 29.08 30.99 -13.75
CA LEU A 9 28.39 30.15 -12.79
C LEU A 9 27.65 29.05 -13.56
N SER A 10 28.23 27.84 -13.61
CA SER A 10 27.57 26.67 -14.19
C SER A 10 26.51 26.14 -13.22
N ILE A 11 25.24 26.45 -13.48
CA ILE A 11 24.10 25.82 -12.81
C ILE A 11 23.92 24.44 -13.42
N ILE A 12 24.40 23.40 -12.74
CA ILE A 12 24.07 22.01 -13.07
C ILE A 12 22.67 21.77 -12.53
N LEU A 13 21.66 21.96 -13.37
CA LEU A 13 20.29 21.57 -13.07
C LEU A 13 20.22 20.05 -13.19
N SER A 14 20.40 19.32 -12.08
CA SER A 14 20.17 17.88 -12.07
C SER A 14 18.66 17.66 -12.23
N SER A 15 18.20 17.34 -13.44
CA SER A 15 16.88 16.73 -13.61
C SER A 15 16.94 15.38 -12.90
N LYS A 16 16.43 15.32 -11.67
CA LYS A 16 16.10 14.02 -11.08
C LYS A 16 15.11 13.37 -12.05
N LEU A 17 15.55 12.33 -12.76
CA LEU A 17 14.66 11.53 -13.58
C LEU A 17 13.53 11.05 -12.65
N LEU A 18 12.32 11.53 -12.91
CA LEU A 18 11.12 10.96 -12.32
C LEU A 18 10.99 9.58 -12.96
N SER A 19 11.16 8.53 -12.16
CA SER A 19 10.95 7.16 -12.62
C SER A 19 9.49 6.79 -12.40
N ASN A 20 8.87 6.26 -13.45
CA ASN A 20 7.55 5.66 -13.40
C ASN A 20 7.70 4.14 -13.37
N GLU A 21 7.15 3.51 -12.34
CA GLU A 21 7.06 2.05 -12.22
C GLU A 21 5.60 1.63 -12.44
N THR A 22 5.38 0.47 -13.05
CA THR A 22 4.03 -0.11 -13.18
C THR A 22 4.06 -1.52 -12.63
N LEU A 23 3.16 -1.81 -11.69
CA LEU A 23 2.97 -3.13 -11.09
C LEU A 23 1.59 -3.65 -11.44
N CYS A 24 1.47 -4.94 -11.72
CA CYS A 24 0.20 -5.58 -12.04
C CYS A 24 -0.02 -6.75 -11.11
N TYR A 25 -1.26 -6.89 -10.66
CA TYR A 25 -1.68 -7.93 -9.74
C TYR A 25 -2.99 -8.53 -10.18
N GLN A 26 -3.18 -9.82 -9.94
CA GLN A 26 -4.47 -10.47 -10.03
C GLN A 26 -4.90 -10.96 -8.66
N SER A 27 -6.09 -10.54 -8.26
CA SER A 27 -6.79 -11.03 -7.08
C SER A 27 -7.84 -12.06 -7.50
N VAL A 28 -7.83 -13.23 -6.88
CA VAL A 28 -8.81 -14.29 -7.08
C VAL A 28 -9.52 -14.57 -5.75
N THR A 29 -10.84 -14.48 -5.77
CA THR A 29 -11.72 -14.92 -4.68
C THR A 29 -12.76 -15.87 -5.26
N GLU A 30 -12.68 -17.14 -4.88
CA GLU A 30 -13.48 -18.22 -5.48
C GLU A 30 -13.28 -18.30 -7.01
N LYS A 31 -14.30 -17.92 -7.80
CA LYS A 31 -14.28 -17.92 -9.27
C LYS A 31 -14.11 -16.52 -9.87
N ASN A 32 -14.02 -15.49 -9.05
CA ASN A 32 -13.94 -14.11 -9.49
C ASN A 32 -12.48 -13.67 -9.49
N ALA A 33 -11.99 -13.22 -10.65
CA ALA A 33 -10.66 -12.63 -10.81
C ALA A 33 -10.79 -11.12 -11.07
N ILE A 34 -9.96 -10.33 -10.41
CA ILE A 34 -9.84 -8.89 -10.59
C ILE A 34 -8.36 -8.57 -10.79
N ASP A 35 -8.04 -8.04 -11.96
CA ASP A 35 -6.70 -7.54 -12.25
C ASP A 35 -6.63 -6.07 -11.83
N THR A 36 -5.51 -5.66 -11.22
CA THR A 36 -5.25 -4.27 -10.84
C THR A 36 -3.89 -3.84 -11.35
N GLU A 37 -3.87 -2.74 -12.09
CA GLU A 37 -2.66 -2.06 -12.53
C GLU A 37 -2.39 -0.87 -11.61
N TRP A 38 -1.19 -0.81 -11.04
CA TRP A 38 -0.69 0.30 -10.25
C TRP A 38 0.38 1.06 -11.02
N LYS A 39 0.23 2.37 -11.13
CA LYS A 39 1.24 3.29 -11.64
C LYS A 39 1.82 4.07 -10.48
N ILE A 40 3.14 4.04 -10.35
CA ILE A 40 3.89 4.69 -9.27
C ILE A 40 4.70 5.81 -9.91
N GLU A 41 4.38 7.04 -9.57
CA GLU A 41 5.11 8.23 -9.99
C GLU A 41 5.93 8.77 -8.81
N SER A 42 7.24 8.84 -9.01
CA SER A 42 8.12 9.50 -8.04
C SER A 42 7.94 11.01 -8.13
N VAL A 43 7.77 11.68 -6.99
CA VAL A 43 7.71 13.14 -6.89
C VAL A 43 8.73 13.64 -5.86
N SER A 44 8.94 14.96 -5.76
CA SER A 44 9.99 15.53 -4.90
C SER A 44 9.81 15.18 -3.40
N THR A 45 8.57 14.96 -2.96
CA THR A 45 8.21 14.68 -1.56
C THR A 45 7.96 13.21 -1.26
N GLY A 46 7.91 12.32 -2.25
CA GLY A 46 7.50 10.93 -2.06
C GLY A 46 6.94 10.33 -3.35
N PHE A 47 5.76 9.71 -3.28
CA PHE A 47 5.14 9.03 -4.42
C PHE A 47 3.65 9.37 -4.55
N ASN A 48 3.21 9.50 -5.81
CA ASN A 48 1.81 9.43 -6.19
C ASN A 48 1.58 8.05 -6.81
N ILE A 49 0.57 7.32 -6.34
CA ILE A 49 0.32 5.95 -6.76
C ILE A 49 -1.16 5.81 -7.16
N GLU A 50 -1.40 5.38 -8.39
CA GLU A 50 -2.75 5.23 -8.96
C GLU A 50 -2.99 3.77 -9.33
N GLY A 51 -4.07 3.19 -8.81
CA GLY A 51 -4.51 1.83 -9.05
C GLY A 51 -5.82 1.81 -9.83
N ILE A 52 -5.87 1.02 -10.90
CA ILE A 52 -7.10 0.79 -11.68
C ILE A 52 -7.36 -0.71 -11.76
N SER A 53 -8.51 -1.13 -11.27
CA SER A 53 -8.95 -2.51 -11.31
C SER A 53 -9.82 -2.80 -12.55
N SER A 54 -9.84 -4.05 -13.02
CA SER A 54 -10.64 -4.49 -14.19
C SER A 54 -12.15 -4.27 -14.02
N ASN A 55 -12.62 -4.21 -12.77
CA ASN A 55 -14.00 -3.86 -12.41
C ASN A 55 -14.27 -2.34 -12.37
N LYS A 56 -13.32 -1.51 -12.84
CA LYS A 56 -13.35 -0.04 -12.85
C LYS A 56 -13.27 0.63 -11.47
N SER A 57 -12.96 -0.12 -10.42
CA SER A 57 -12.61 0.49 -9.14
C SER A 57 -11.26 1.20 -9.26
N THR A 58 -11.09 2.31 -8.56
CA THR A 58 -9.85 3.09 -8.57
C THR A 58 -9.35 3.32 -7.16
N SER A 59 -8.03 3.33 -6.99
CA SER A 59 -7.38 3.74 -5.74
C SER A 59 -6.31 4.78 -6.04
N SER A 60 -6.22 5.82 -5.23
CA SER A 60 -5.19 6.87 -5.32
C SER A 60 -4.51 7.02 -3.97
N LEU A 61 -3.19 6.96 -3.96
CA LEU A 61 -2.38 7.08 -2.75
C LEU A 61 -1.36 8.18 -2.93
N LYS A 62 -1.13 8.93 -1.85
CA LYS A 62 0.01 9.82 -1.70
C LYS A 62 0.82 9.37 -0.50
N THR A 63 2.12 9.17 -0.71
CA THR A 63 3.04 8.77 0.37
C THR A 63 4.23 9.72 0.45
N ASP A 64 4.95 9.66 1.56
CA ASP A 64 6.30 10.19 1.65
C ASP A 64 7.31 9.25 0.97
N LYS A 65 8.62 9.52 1.14
CA LYS A 65 9.72 8.76 0.53
C LYS A 65 9.91 7.36 1.12
N ASP A 66 9.39 7.12 2.32
CA ASP A 66 9.49 5.84 3.02
C ASP A 66 8.18 5.02 2.87
N PHE A 67 7.29 5.47 1.97
CA PHE A 67 5.96 4.90 1.71
C PHE A 67 4.97 5.03 2.89
N PHE A 68 5.20 5.96 3.83
CA PHE A 68 4.19 6.28 4.82
C PHE A 68 3.03 7.05 4.16
N LEU A 69 1.82 6.60 4.42
CA LEU A 69 0.62 7.07 3.73
C LEU A 69 0.15 8.42 4.29
N GLU A 70 0.03 9.40 3.40
CA GLU A 70 -0.51 10.73 3.68
C GLU A 70 -1.99 10.84 3.28
N ASN A 71 -2.35 10.24 2.15
CA ASN A 71 -3.69 10.28 1.59
C ASN A 71 -4.04 8.96 0.89
N PHE A 72 -5.29 8.53 1.02
CA PHE A 72 -5.86 7.37 0.35
C PHE A 72 -7.26 7.72 -0.13
N ILE A 73 -7.54 7.46 -1.40
CA ILE A 73 -8.87 7.56 -1.98
C ILE A 73 -9.17 6.23 -2.66
N GLN A 74 -10.34 5.65 -2.39
CA GLN A 74 -10.84 4.49 -3.12
C GLN A 74 -12.26 4.75 -3.59
N LYS A 75 -12.53 4.37 -4.84
CA LYS A 75 -13.85 4.48 -5.47
C LYS A 75 -14.21 3.15 -6.09
N ASP A 76 -15.43 2.69 -5.83
CA ASP A 76 -16.05 1.53 -6.46
C ASP A 76 -17.39 1.99 -7.06
N PRO A 77 -17.40 2.40 -8.35
CA PRO A 77 -18.59 2.89 -9.01
C PRO A 77 -19.73 1.86 -9.06
N ALA A 78 -19.39 0.57 -9.15
CA ALA A 78 -20.38 -0.51 -9.20
C ALA A 78 -21.14 -0.65 -7.86
N LYS A 79 -20.46 -0.37 -6.75
CA LYS A 79 -21.09 -0.35 -5.41
C LYS A 79 -21.62 1.02 -5.00
N GLY A 80 -21.29 2.08 -5.74
CA GLY A 80 -21.59 3.46 -5.36
C GLY A 80 -20.93 3.82 -4.04
N TYR A 81 -19.66 3.41 -3.87
CA TYR A 81 -18.89 3.54 -2.65
C TYR A 81 -17.63 4.35 -2.91
N ASP A 82 -17.48 5.46 -2.20
CA ASP A 82 -16.29 6.30 -2.22
C ASP A 82 -15.78 6.46 -0.78
N ILE A 83 -14.48 6.33 -0.59
CA ILE A 83 -13.81 6.60 0.69
C ILE A 83 -12.55 7.43 0.45
N GLU A 84 -12.34 8.41 1.31
CA GLU A 84 -11.14 9.23 1.38
C GLU A 84 -10.65 9.24 2.83
N ALA A 85 -9.36 9.01 3.02
CA ALA A 85 -8.70 9.10 4.30
C ALA A 85 -7.42 9.93 4.15
N LYS A 86 -7.23 10.89 5.05
CA LYS A 86 -6.11 11.83 5.01
C LYS A 86 -5.49 11.99 6.38
N ARG A 87 -4.17 11.83 6.45
CA ARG A 87 -3.38 12.09 7.65
C ARG A 87 -2.92 13.55 7.67
N THR A 88 -3.00 14.18 8.83
CA THR A 88 -2.41 15.51 9.08
C THR A 88 -1.89 15.55 10.51
N GLY A 89 -0.57 15.51 10.67
CA GLY A 89 0.07 15.32 11.98
C GLY A 89 -0.33 13.98 12.59
N SER A 90 -0.86 14.01 13.82
CA SER A 90 -1.34 12.82 14.52
C SER A 90 -2.77 12.42 14.14
N THR A 91 -3.46 13.20 13.33
CA THR A 91 -4.88 13.03 13.08
C THR A 91 -5.13 12.33 11.73
N LEU A 92 -6.01 11.34 11.72
CA LEU A 92 -6.55 10.70 10.52
C LEU A 92 -8.02 11.10 10.35
N THR A 93 -8.33 11.81 9.26
CA THR A 93 -9.71 12.18 8.90
C THR A 93 -10.20 11.30 7.76
N ILE A 94 -11.39 10.74 7.91
CA ILE A 94 -11.98 9.78 6.99
C ILE A 94 -13.35 10.28 6.57
N SER A 95 -13.60 10.36 5.27
CA SER A 95 -14.92 10.59 4.71
C SER A 95 -15.31 9.40 3.84
N ALA A 96 -16.54 8.92 3.98
CA ALA A 96 -17.10 7.90 3.10
C ALA A 96 -18.47 8.33 2.60
N LYS A 97 -18.75 8.00 1.35
CA LYS A 97 -20.04 8.19 0.70
C LYS A 97 -20.50 6.86 0.16
N ASP A 98 -21.65 6.41 0.63
CA ASP A 98 -22.28 5.16 0.20
C ASP A 98 -23.81 5.29 0.24
N LYS A 99 -24.52 4.16 0.12
CA LYS A 99 -25.99 4.12 0.19
C LYS A 99 -26.59 4.67 1.50
N LYS A 100 -25.79 4.77 2.57
CA LYS A 100 -26.17 5.35 3.87
C LYS A 100 -25.94 6.86 3.93
N GLY A 101 -25.48 7.47 2.83
CA GLY A 101 -25.15 8.88 2.74
C GLY A 101 -23.67 9.16 3.00
N GLN A 102 -23.35 10.43 3.27
CA GLN A 102 -22.00 10.87 3.57
C GLN A 102 -21.75 10.82 5.08
N ARG A 103 -20.61 10.24 5.47
CA ARG A 103 -20.19 10.09 6.87
C ARG A 103 -18.73 10.52 6.99
N THR A 104 -18.40 11.25 8.05
CA THR A 104 -17.02 11.66 8.35
C THR A 104 -16.68 11.24 9.78
N LYS A 105 -15.48 10.71 9.97
CA LYS A 105 -14.90 10.41 11.29
C LYS A 105 -13.46 10.91 11.36
N THR A 106 -13.02 11.23 12.56
CA THR A 106 -11.66 11.68 12.84
C THR A 106 -11.13 10.90 14.03
N TYR A 107 -9.89 10.44 13.93
CA TYR A 107 -9.19 9.73 14.99
C TYR A 107 -7.83 10.38 15.24
N ASP A 108 -7.43 10.45 16.51
CA ASP A 108 -6.03 10.71 16.87
C ASP A 108 -5.28 9.39 16.89
N ILE A 109 -4.36 9.23 15.95
CA ILE A 109 -3.55 8.04 15.72
C ILE A 109 -2.09 8.25 16.16
N GLY A 110 -1.79 9.40 16.79
CA GLY A 110 -0.45 9.70 17.29
C GLY A 110 0.62 9.61 16.20
N SER A 111 1.72 8.94 16.54
CA SER A 111 2.80 8.61 15.61
C SER A 111 2.67 7.20 15.01
N THR A 112 1.57 6.48 15.28
CA THR A 112 1.39 5.12 14.77
C THR A 112 1.30 5.16 13.24
N PRO A 113 2.05 4.33 12.50
CA PRO A 113 1.93 4.27 11.06
C PRO A 113 0.52 3.83 10.64
N TRP A 114 -0.02 4.46 9.60
CA TRP A 114 -1.26 4.02 8.97
C TRP A 114 -0.92 3.32 7.67
N VAL A 115 -1.38 2.08 7.52
CA VAL A 115 -1.18 1.28 6.32
C VAL A 115 -2.53 0.82 5.82
N GLN A 116 -2.95 1.34 4.65
CA GLN A 116 -4.18 0.96 3.98
C GLN A 116 -3.96 -0.01 2.82
N GLU A 117 -2.82 0.10 2.14
CA GLU A 117 -2.47 -0.71 0.98
C GLU A 117 -1.18 -1.51 1.25
N PHE A 118 -1.33 -2.83 1.39
CA PHE A 118 -0.23 -3.72 1.74
C PHE A 118 0.77 -3.90 0.61
N THR A 119 0.39 -3.60 -0.64
CA THR A 119 1.31 -3.60 -1.78
C THR A 119 2.53 -2.70 -1.54
N PHE A 120 2.35 -1.60 -0.78
CA PHE A 120 3.39 -0.57 -0.59
C PHE A 120 3.80 -0.35 0.87
N GLY A 121 2.86 -0.45 1.82
CA GLY A 121 3.02 0.10 3.17
C GLY A 121 4.02 -0.60 4.11
N PHE A 122 4.73 -1.62 3.65
CA PHE A 122 5.74 -2.34 4.45
C PHE A 122 7.17 -2.22 3.93
N LYS A 123 7.43 -1.40 2.90
CA LYS A 123 8.77 -1.27 2.30
C LYS A 123 9.85 -0.87 3.32
N ASP A 124 9.61 0.13 4.17
CA ASP A 124 10.54 0.50 5.26
C ASP A 124 10.74 -0.65 6.26
N PHE A 125 9.65 -1.28 6.69
CA PHE A 125 9.72 -2.41 7.64
C PHE A 125 10.57 -3.57 7.11
N LEU A 126 10.43 -3.90 5.83
CA LEU A 126 11.21 -4.95 5.16
C LEU A 126 12.72 -4.65 5.15
N ASN A 127 13.11 -3.37 5.07
CA ASN A 127 14.52 -2.93 5.12
C ASN A 127 15.09 -2.87 6.54
N SER A 128 14.23 -2.75 7.55
CA SER A 128 14.65 -2.67 8.93
C SER A 128 15.13 -4.02 9.50
N LYS A 129 15.89 -4.00 10.60
CA LYS A 129 16.20 -5.19 11.41
C LYS A 129 15.09 -5.59 12.39
N LYS A 130 13.96 -4.87 12.40
CA LYS A 130 12.82 -5.19 13.27
C LYS A 130 12.15 -6.46 12.80
N ASN A 131 11.64 -7.25 13.76
CA ASN A 131 10.85 -8.46 13.49
C ASN A 131 9.34 -8.19 13.50
N GLU A 132 8.91 -7.09 14.11
CA GLU A 132 7.51 -6.72 14.24
C GLU A 132 7.31 -5.25 13.84
N TYR A 133 6.14 -4.97 13.28
CA TYR A 133 5.71 -3.65 12.88
C TYR A 133 4.25 -3.45 13.24
N LYS A 134 4.02 -2.52 14.18
CA LYS A 134 2.67 -2.13 14.61
C LYS A 134 2.20 -0.97 13.76
N PHE A 135 0.96 -1.06 13.31
CA PHE A 135 0.34 -0.06 12.46
C PHE A 135 -1.17 -0.09 12.67
N GLU A 136 -1.85 0.91 12.14
CA GLU A 136 -3.30 1.03 12.14
C GLU A 136 -3.84 0.92 10.72
N ILE A 137 -5.05 0.36 10.59
CA ILE A 137 -5.78 0.29 9.32
C ILE A 137 -7.21 0.81 9.51
N LEU A 138 -7.75 1.42 8.46
CA LEU A 138 -9.15 1.79 8.39
C LEU A 138 -9.99 0.62 7.90
N HIS A 139 -10.99 0.23 8.68
CA HIS A 139 -11.97 -0.76 8.27
C HIS A 139 -13.00 -0.12 7.30
N PRO A 140 -13.11 -0.61 6.05
CA PRO A 140 -13.81 0.10 4.98
C PRO A 140 -15.33 0.22 5.20
N LYS A 141 -15.96 -0.71 5.93
CA LYS A 141 -17.44 -0.73 6.08
C LYS A 141 -17.96 0.20 7.20
N ASN A 142 -17.30 0.24 8.35
CA ASN A 142 -17.75 0.96 9.56
C ASN A 142 -16.89 2.19 9.90
N LEU A 143 -15.81 2.41 9.15
CA LEU A 143 -14.85 3.50 9.33
C LEU A 143 -14.14 3.47 10.68
N GLU A 144 -14.02 2.30 11.30
CA GLU A 144 -13.26 2.12 12.55
C GLU A 144 -11.77 1.91 12.25
N ILE A 145 -10.94 2.38 13.17
CA ILE A 145 -9.50 2.09 13.14
C ILE A 145 -9.25 0.79 13.90
N HIS A 146 -8.36 -0.03 13.34
CA HIS A 146 -7.93 -1.27 13.96
C HIS A 146 -6.42 -1.31 14.10
N ASP A 147 -5.98 -1.67 15.30
CA ASP A 147 -4.58 -1.94 15.58
C ASP A 147 -4.16 -3.28 14.99
N MET A 148 -3.11 -3.24 14.20
CA MET A 148 -2.55 -4.36 13.47
C MET A 148 -1.09 -4.58 13.86
N ILE A 149 -0.61 -5.78 13.58
CA ILE A 149 0.80 -6.13 13.67
C ILE A 149 1.19 -6.99 12.48
N ALA A 150 2.29 -6.62 11.82
CA ALA A 150 2.99 -7.44 10.85
C ALA A 150 4.25 -8.03 11.50
N THR A 151 4.46 -9.33 11.32
CA THR A 151 5.61 -10.06 11.86
C THR A 151 6.37 -10.73 10.72
N LYS A 152 7.70 -10.58 10.67
CA LYS A 152 8.55 -11.33 9.75
C LYS A 152 8.57 -12.80 10.15
N GLU A 153 8.22 -13.68 9.23
CA GLU A 153 8.31 -15.14 9.40
C GLU A 153 9.53 -15.67 8.64
N SER A 154 9.33 -16.59 7.71
CA SER A 154 10.36 -17.25 6.91
C SER A 154 10.86 -16.39 5.74
N LEU A 155 12.10 -16.68 5.32
CA LEU A 155 12.54 -16.46 3.94
C LEU A 155 12.21 -17.72 3.14
N GLU A 156 11.49 -17.59 2.03
CA GLU A 156 11.09 -18.73 1.20
C GLU A 156 10.95 -18.33 -0.26
N ASP A 157 11.18 -19.29 -1.15
CA ASP A 157 11.02 -19.10 -2.59
C ASP A 157 9.57 -19.34 -3.00
N VAL A 158 9.01 -18.41 -3.79
CA VAL A 158 7.65 -18.48 -4.32
C VAL A 158 7.72 -18.47 -5.83
N THR A 159 7.07 -19.45 -6.46
CA THR A 159 6.97 -19.51 -7.92
C THR A 159 5.62 -18.97 -8.39
N ILE A 160 5.65 -17.95 -9.27
CA ILE A 160 4.48 -17.42 -9.98
C ILE A 160 4.75 -17.54 -11.47
N ASP A 161 3.85 -18.17 -12.22
CA ASP A 161 3.95 -18.37 -13.68
C ASP A 161 5.31 -18.94 -14.15
N GLY A 162 5.90 -19.84 -13.37
CA GLY A 162 7.19 -20.48 -13.66
C GLY A 162 8.42 -19.62 -13.34
N LYS A 163 8.23 -18.39 -12.86
CA LYS A 163 9.31 -17.55 -12.34
C LYS A 163 9.41 -17.67 -10.83
N GLU A 164 10.62 -17.86 -10.34
CA GLU A 164 10.93 -17.97 -8.91
C GLU A 164 11.30 -16.60 -8.33
N TYR A 165 10.76 -16.30 -7.15
CA TYR A 165 11.03 -15.10 -6.38
C TYR A 165 11.54 -15.51 -5.00
N ASN A 166 12.68 -14.96 -4.59
CA ASN A 166 13.13 -15.10 -3.21
C ASN A 166 12.36 -14.10 -2.35
N THR A 167 11.58 -14.58 -1.39
CA THR A 167 10.63 -13.72 -0.66
C THR A 167 10.85 -13.72 0.85
N GLN A 168 10.53 -12.58 1.47
CA GLN A 168 10.27 -12.48 2.91
C GLN A 168 8.77 -12.63 3.14
N LYS A 169 8.39 -13.68 3.84
CA LYS A 169 7.01 -13.87 4.31
C LYS A 169 6.77 -12.98 5.54
N LEU A 170 5.66 -12.23 5.54
CA LEU A 170 5.10 -11.61 6.73
C LEU A 170 3.74 -12.24 7.05
N LYS A 171 3.46 -12.27 8.34
CA LYS A 171 2.12 -12.55 8.86
C LYS A 171 1.54 -11.28 9.45
N ILE A 172 0.33 -10.94 9.04
CA ILE A 172 -0.39 -9.76 9.50
C ILE A 172 -1.61 -10.20 10.30
N THR A 173 -1.81 -9.62 11.48
CA THR A 173 -2.95 -9.93 12.36
C THR A 173 -3.49 -8.70 13.07
N LEU A 174 -4.73 -8.78 13.56
CA LEU A 174 -5.24 -7.86 14.58
C LEU A 174 -4.46 -8.00 15.89
N GLN A 175 -4.27 -6.92 16.64
CA GLN A 175 -3.63 -6.99 17.95
C GLN A 175 -4.53 -7.59 19.04
N GLY A 176 -3.90 -8.10 20.10
CA GLY A 176 -4.58 -8.63 21.29
C GLY A 176 -5.38 -9.91 21.06
N PHE A 177 -6.50 -10.05 21.78
CA PHE A 177 -7.38 -11.22 21.65
C PHE A 177 -8.00 -11.36 20.26
N LYS A 178 -8.09 -10.26 19.50
CA LYS A 178 -8.73 -10.21 18.19
C LYS A 178 -7.92 -10.89 17.08
N LYS A 179 -6.65 -11.26 17.32
CA LYS A 179 -5.78 -11.97 16.36
C LYS A 179 -6.35 -13.26 15.78
N ARG A 180 -7.36 -13.86 16.44
CA ARG A 180 -8.04 -15.08 15.99
C ARG A 180 -9.09 -14.83 14.90
N PHE A 181 -9.58 -13.59 14.78
CA PHE A 181 -10.68 -13.25 13.86
C PHE A 181 -10.20 -12.96 12.45
N TRP A 182 -8.95 -12.54 12.27
CA TRP A 182 -8.42 -12.22 10.96
C TRP A 182 -6.90 -12.38 10.91
N LYS A 183 -6.41 -12.90 9.80
CA LYS A 183 -4.98 -12.96 9.47
C LYS A 183 -4.78 -12.86 7.97
N ALA A 184 -3.66 -12.28 7.57
CA ALA A 184 -3.12 -12.39 6.22
C ALA A 184 -1.69 -12.93 6.25
N GLU A 185 -1.34 -13.62 5.17
CA GLU A 185 0.02 -13.99 4.83
C GLU A 185 0.40 -13.21 3.57
N VAL A 186 1.59 -12.61 3.57
CA VAL A 186 2.09 -11.79 2.47
C VAL A 186 3.55 -12.13 2.21
N TRP A 187 3.93 -12.12 0.94
CA TRP A 187 5.27 -12.45 0.50
C TRP A 187 5.81 -11.30 -0.33
N TYR A 188 6.91 -10.72 0.10
CA TYR A 188 7.59 -9.63 -0.61
C TYR A 188 8.91 -10.11 -1.16
N ASP A 189 9.21 -9.74 -2.40
CA ASP A 189 10.51 -10.02 -2.99
C ASP A 189 11.63 -9.36 -2.19
N THR A 190 12.69 -10.12 -1.88
CA THR A 190 13.76 -9.64 -1.01
C THR A 190 14.65 -8.59 -1.68
N THR A 191 14.57 -8.42 -3.00
CA THR A 191 15.38 -7.42 -3.74
C THR A 191 14.59 -6.13 -3.95
N THR A 192 13.44 -6.21 -4.62
CA THR A 192 12.60 -5.08 -5.02
C THR A 192 11.65 -4.60 -3.92
N LYS A 193 11.39 -5.45 -2.92
CA LYS A 193 10.36 -5.24 -1.88
C LYS A 193 8.94 -5.10 -2.43
N ASN A 194 8.72 -5.49 -3.68
CA ASN A 194 7.39 -5.54 -4.25
C ASN A 194 6.65 -6.75 -3.70
N LEU A 195 5.35 -6.60 -3.46
CA LEU A 195 4.48 -7.71 -3.08
C LEU A 195 4.50 -8.73 -4.23
N ILE A 196 4.69 -10.01 -3.90
CA ILE A 196 4.66 -11.14 -4.85
C ILE A 196 3.37 -11.93 -4.67
N ARG A 197 2.96 -12.15 -3.41
CA ARG A 197 1.75 -12.89 -3.08
C ARG A 197 1.10 -12.33 -1.82
N TYR A 198 -0.22 -12.37 -1.77
CA TYR A 198 -1.05 -12.10 -0.60
C TYR A 198 -2.10 -13.20 -0.48
N LYS A 199 -2.40 -13.60 0.74
CA LYS A 199 -3.45 -14.57 1.04
C LYS A 199 -4.14 -14.23 2.35
N ALA A 200 -5.46 -14.03 2.30
CA ALA A 200 -6.27 -13.81 3.50
C ALA A 200 -7.72 -14.21 3.25
N ASN A 201 -8.52 -14.23 4.31
CA ASN A 201 -9.96 -14.31 4.25
C ASN A 201 -10.59 -13.23 5.14
N GLU A 202 -11.85 -12.86 4.93
CA GLU A 202 -12.56 -11.84 5.74
C GLU A 202 -12.92 -12.34 7.16
N GLY A 203 -12.52 -13.56 7.52
CA GLY A 203 -12.76 -14.20 8.82
C GLY A 203 -13.05 -15.69 8.70
N PRO A 204 -13.27 -16.40 9.83
CA PRO A 204 -13.53 -17.84 9.84
C PRO A 204 -14.68 -18.24 8.90
N GLY A 205 -14.45 -19.24 8.04
CA GLY A 205 -15.46 -19.76 7.11
C GLY A 205 -15.72 -18.89 5.86
N THR A 206 -15.06 -17.75 5.71
CA THR A 206 -15.16 -16.93 4.49
C THR A 206 -14.16 -17.40 3.42
N PRO A 207 -14.46 -17.20 2.12
CA PRO A 207 -13.55 -17.56 1.04
C PRO A 207 -12.18 -16.90 1.17
N ILE A 208 -11.15 -17.64 0.78
CA ILE A 208 -9.80 -17.10 0.70
C ILE A 208 -9.71 -16.23 -0.55
N THR A 209 -9.19 -15.04 -0.37
CA THR A 209 -8.71 -14.17 -1.43
C THR A 209 -7.21 -14.34 -1.55
N GLU A 210 -6.75 -14.61 -2.75
CA GLU A 210 -5.35 -14.69 -3.11
C GLU A 210 -5.04 -13.60 -4.12
N LEU A 211 -3.95 -12.86 -3.91
CA LEU A 211 -3.46 -11.87 -4.86
C LEU A 211 -2.03 -12.23 -5.24
N ILE A 212 -1.72 -12.22 -6.54
CA ILE A 212 -0.40 -12.56 -7.09
C ILE A 212 0.11 -11.45 -8.00
N PHE A 213 1.43 -11.25 -8.01
CA PHE A 213 2.09 -10.36 -8.95
C PHE A 213 2.08 -10.96 -10.37
N ILE A 214 1.80 -10.12 -11.37
CA ILE A 214 1.80 -10.50 -12.78
C ILE A 214 2.82 -9.62 -13.52
N GLU A 215 3.78 -10.26 -14.18
CA GLU A 215 4.63 -9.55 -15.13
C GLU A 215 3.85 -9.30 -16.42
N LYS A 216 3.76 -8.03 -16.83
CA LYS A 216 3.31 -7.72 -18.18
C LYS A 216 4.34 -8.21 -19.19
N LYS A 217 3.90 -9.10 -20.07
CA LYS A 217 4.63 -9.52 -21.26
C LYS A 217 4.66 -8.42 -22.32
#